data_AF-A0A835V6S5-F1
#
_entry.id   AF-A0A835V6S5-F1
#
_cell.length_a   1.000
_cell.length_b   1.000
_cell.length_c   1.000
_cell.angle_alpha   90.00
_cell.angle_beta   90.00
_cell.angle_gamma   90.00
#
_symmetry.space_group_name_H-M   'P 1'
#
loop_
_entity.id
_entity.type
_entity.pdbx_description
1 polymer ?
#
loop_
_entity_poly.entity_id
_entity_poly.type
_entity_poly.pdbx_seq_one_letter_code
_entity_poly.pdbx_strand_id
1 'polypeptide(L)'
;MEMEDMPGPRLMSDMLLLPTGDVLLINGATHGCAGWEKAINPVLAPYLYKPKDPQGRRFSILRASEIPRMYHSTALLLADGRVLVGGSNPYFRYNFSGYPYATELRLEAFTPHYMGEYYDELRPTEGFNSIGGDDERTRCGDRSERCVFVTHSLSMHQRMLRLECVTVEVTVEGPLMALVRVPTSPVTAPTGK
;
A
#
# COMPACT_ATOMS: atom_id res chain seq x y z
N MET A 1 -4.36 -7.82 24.90
CA MET A 1 -4.35 -7.27 23.53
C MET A 1 -5.59 -6.42 23.45
N GLU A 2 -5.44 -5.10 23.46
CA GLU A 2 -6.58 -4.17 23.52
C GLU A 2 -6.98 -3.78 22.09
N MET A 3 -8.27 -3.88 21.79
CA MET A 3 -8.83 -3.52 20.48
C MET A 3 -8.97 -2.01 20.40
N GLU A 4 -8.57 -1.40 19.28
CA GLU A 4 -8.82 0.01 18.98
C GLU A 4 -9.88 0.13 17.88
N ASP A 5 -10.77 1.10 18.03
CA ASP A 5 -11.78 1.42 17.04
C ASP A 5 -11.20 2.28 15.91
N MET A 6 -11.63 2.01 14.68
CA MET A 6 -11.36 2.89 13.55
C MET A 6 -12.04 4.26 13.74
N PRO A 7 -11.52 5.34 13.12
CA PRO A 7 -12.13 6.67 13.20
C PRO A 7 -13.59 6.74 12.71
N GLY A 8 -14.01 5.77 11.90
CA GLY A 8 -15.40 5.64 11.47
C GLY A 8 -15.65 4.32 10.74
N PRO A 9 -16.92 3.97 10.51
CA PRO A 9 -17.30 2.76 9.78
C PRO A 9 -16.80 2.81 8.35
N ARG A 10 -16.31 1.66 7.85
CA ARG A 10 -15.87 1.51 6.47
C ARG A 10 -16.08 0.07 6.01
N LEU A 11 -16.62 -0.10 4.82
CA LEU A 11 -16.78 -1.37 4.12
C LEU A 11 -16.26 -1.26 2.69
N MET A 12 -15.88 -2.39 2.07
CA MET A 12 -15.25 -2.43 0.74
C MET A 12 -13.98 -1.57 0.64
N SER A 13 -13.23 -1.48 1.72
CA SER A 13 -11.97 -0.76 1.76
C SER A 13 -10.80 -1.62 1.33
N ASP A 14 -9.84 -1.01 0.66
CA ASP A 14 -8.54 -1.64 0.45
C ASP A 14 -7.61 -1.29 1.63
N MET A 15 -6.90 -2.29 2.13
CA MET A 15 -5.88 -2.15 3.18
C MET A 15 -4.51 -2.45 2.59
N LEU A 16 -3.60 -1.48 2.66
CA LEU A 16 -2.26 -1.59 2.11
C LEU A 16 -1.20 -1.43 3.20
N LEU A 17 -0.20 -2.31 3.18
CA LEU A 17 1.04 -2.13 3.93
C LEU A 17 1.95 -1.18 3.18
N LEU A 18 2.31 -0.05 3.80
CA LEU A 18 3.24 0.94 3.27
C LEU A 18 4.68 0.59 3.67
N PRO A 19 5.72 0.94 2.89
CA PRO A 19 7.13 0.61 3.18
C PRO A 19 7.62 0.99 4.59
N THR A 20 6.99 1.96 5.25
CA THR A 20 7.26 2.38 6.64
C THR A 20 6.83 1.34 7.69
N GLY A 21 5.96 0.41 7.31
CA GLY A 21 5.24 -0.50 8.20
C GLY A 21 3.89 0.03 8.68
N ASP A 22 3.46 1.18 8.18
CA ASP A 22 2.13 1.71 8.42
C ASP A 22 1.08 1.02 7.53
N VAL A 23 -0.17 1.08 7.93
CA VAL A 23 -1.29 0.51 7.19
C VAL A 23 -2.18 1.63 6.67
N LEU A 24 -2.37 1.70 5.36
CA LEU A 24 -3.29 2.62 4.70
C LEU A 24 -4.62 1.93 4.45
N LEU A 25 -5.71 2.52 4.93
CA LEU A 25 -7.08 2.14 4.62
C LEU A 25 -7.67 3.18 3.67
N ILE A 26 -8.04 2.76 2.46
CA ILE A 26 -8.54 3.64 1.40
C ILE A 26 -9.76 3.00 0.72
N ASN A 27 -10.52 3.81 -0.03
CA ASN A 27 -11.75 3.40 -0.71
C ASN A 27 -12.88 2.93 0.22
N GLY A 28 -14.04 2.66 -0.35
CA GLY A 28 -15.18 2.09 0.36
C GLY A 28 -16.24 3.09 0.80
N ALA A 29 -17.18 2.60 1.60
CA ALA A 29 -18.39 3.30 2.01
C ALA A 29 -18.65 3.12 3.52
N THR A 30 -19.45 3.99 4.14
CA THR A 30 -19.79 3.84 5.56
C THR A 30 -20.99 2.91 5.79
N HIS A 31 -21.84 2.69 4.76
CA HIS A 31 -23.11 2.00 4.93
C HIS A 31 -23.48 1.15 3.71
N GLY A 32 -24.14 0.01 3.98
CA GLY A 32 -24.60 -0.93 2.96
C GLY A 32 -23.75 -2.20 2.89
N CYS A 33 -23.57 -2.75 1.70
CA CYS A 33 -22.75 -3.94 1.48
C CYS A 33 -22.15 -4.02 0.08
N ALA A 34 -21.25 -4.98 -0.11
CA ALA A 34 -20.73 -5.31 -1.43
C ALA A 34 -21.83 -5.86 -2.36
N GLY A 35 -21.72 -5.49 -3.64
CA GLY A 35 -22.68 -5.86 -4.67
C GLY A 35 -23.48 -4.65 -5.15
N TRP A 36 -22.98 -4.05 -6.23
CA TRP A 36 -23.63 -2.99 -6.99
C TRP A 36 -24.21 -1.86 -6.12
N GLU A 37 -25.39 -1.35 -6.46
CA GLU A 37 -26.08 -0.18 -5.89
C GLU A 37 -26.45 -0.30 -4.39
N LYS A 38 -25.87 -1.25 -3.66
CA LYS A 38 -26.17 -1.56 -2.26
C LYS A 38 -25.35 -0.78 -1.24
N ALA A 39 -24.44 0.08 -1.66
CA ALA A 39 -23.60 0.89 -0.77
C ALA A 39 -23.83 2.38 -0.99
N ILE A 40 -23.85 3.13 0.11
CA ILE A 40 -24.04 4.59 0.14
C ILE A 40 -23.03 5.24 1.08
N ASN A 41 -22.89 6.56 0.99
CA ASN A 41 -22.00 7.37 1.83
C ASN A 41 -20.52 6.97 1.62
N PRO A 42 -19.88 7.41 0.52
CA PRO A 42 -18.48 7.09 0.23
C PRO A 42 -17.55 7.63 1.33
N VAL A 43 -16.53 6.87 1.68
CA VAL A 43 -15.49 7.34 2.62
C VAL A 43 -14.34 7.92 1.82
N LEU A 44 -14.39 9.24 1.63
CA LEU A 44 -13.45 9.99 0.79
C LEU A 44 -12.07 10.18 1.41
N ALA A 45 -12.00 10.28 2.74
CA ALA A 45 -10.75 10.47 3.47
C ALA A 45 -10.10 9.12 3.79
N PRO A 46 -8.85 8.84 3.38
CA PRO A 46 -8.13 7.64 3.80
C PRO A 46 -7.81 7.67 5.30
N TYR A 47 -7.67 6.50 5.92
CA TYR A 47 -7.15 6.38 7.28
C TYR A 47 -5.74 5.78 7.25
N LEU A 48 -4.82 6.41 7.97
CA LEU A 48 -3.48 5.88 8.21
C LEU A 48 -3.44 5.30 9.62
N TYR A 49 -3.09 4.02 9.72
CA TYR A 49 -2.85 3.35 10.98
C TYR A 49 -1.36 3.13 11.16
N LYS A 50 -0.81 3.60 12.29
CA LYS A 50 0.60 3.52 12.68
C LYS A 50 0.74 2.55 13.85
N PRO A 51 1.05 1.26 13.61
CA PRO A 51 1.04 0.25 14.67
C PRO A 51 2.05 0.51 15.80
N LYS A 52 3.10 1.27 15.51
CA LYS A 52 4.20 1.58 16.43
C LYS A 52 3.87 2.75 17.37
N ASP A 53 2.86 3.54 17.05
CA ASP A 53 2.49 4.70 17.87
C ASP A 53 1.77 4.27 19.16
N PRO A 54 1.76 5.11 20.21
CA PRO A 54 1.02 4.85 21.42
C PRO A 54 -0.47 4.62 21.15
N GLN A 55 -1.10 3.80 22.00
CA GLN A 55 -2.53 3.53 21.91
C GLN A 55 -3.35 4.85 21.94
N GLY A 56 -4.39 4.93 21.13
CA GLY A 56 -5.22 6.13 20.96
C GLY A 56 -4.62 7.20 20.04
N ARG A 57 -3.39 7.00 19.54
CA ARG A 57 -2.74 7.90 18.56
C ARG A 57 -2.36 7.21 17.25
N ARG A 58 -2.76 5.96 17.07
CA ARG A 58 -2.37 5.15 15.90
C ARG A 58 -3.12 5.53 14.64
N PHE A 59 -4.36 6.00 14.74
CA PHE A 59 -5.14 6.42 13.59
C PHE A 59 -4.97 7.90 13.28
N SER A 60 -4.80 8.22 12.00
CA SER A 60 -4.84 9.58 11.45
C SER A 60 -5.74 9.61 10.22
N ILE A 61 -6.58 10.63 10.12
CA ILE A 61 -7.42 10.87 8.95
C ILE A 61 -6.60 11.72 7.96
N LEU A 62 -6.47 11.25 6.72
CA LEU A 62 -5.73 11.92 5.67
C LEU A 62 -6.64 12.80 4.81
N ARG A 63 -6.05 13.59 3.90
CA ARG A 63 -6.79 14.45 2.97
C ARG A 63 -7.76 13.62 2.11
N ALA A 64 -9.00 14.08 2.02
CA ALA A 64 -10.04 13.45 1.21
C ALA A 64 -9.80 13.64 -0.29
N SER A 65 -10.16 12.62 -1.08
CA SER A 65 -10.36 12.76 -2.53
C SER A 65 -11.77 13.29 -2.81
N GLU A 66 -11.97 13.85 -4.00
CA GLU A 66 -13.29 14.22 -4.50
C GLU A 66 -13.99 13.05 -5.23
N ILE A 67 -13.27 11.96 -5.48
CA ILE A 67 -13.76 10.82 -6.26
C ILE A 67 -14.26 9.71 -5.32
N PRO A 68 -15.54 9.33 -5.37
CA PRO A 68 -16.06 8.21 -4.60
C PRO A 68 -15.56 6.88 -5.18
N ARG A 69 -14.81 6.11 -4.38
CA ARG A 69 -14.28 4.79 -4.75
C ARG A 69 -15.14 3.70 -4.09
N MET A 70 -16.20 3.29 -4.79
CA MET A 70 -17.24 2.37 -4.32
C MET A 70 -16.94 0.91 -4.71
N TYR A 71 -17.96 0.05 -4.77
CA TYR A 71 -17.81 -1.36 -5.20
C TYR A 71 -17.05 -1.50 -6.53
N HIS A 72 -16.11 -2.46 -6.59
CA HIS A 72 -15.09 -2.60 -7.65
C HIS A 72 -14.04 -1.47 -7.72
N SER A 73 -13.85 -0.69 -6.67
CA SER A 73 -12.60 0.05 -6.51
C SER A 73 -11.44 -0.90 -6.20
N THR A 74 -10.23 -0.45 -6.47
CA THR A 74 -8.99 -1.13 -6.08
C THR A 74 -7.92 -0.10 -5.76
N ALA A 75 -6.97 -0.49 -4.92
CA ALA A 75 -5.77 0.27 -4.65
C ALA A 75 -4.54 -0.66 -4.60
N LEU A 76 -3.42 -0.18 -5.13
CA LEU A 76 -2.18 -0.93 -5.25
C LEU A 76 -0.97 -0.07 -4.89
N LEU A 77 -0.05 -0.60 -4.09
CA LEU A 77 1.25 0.04 -3.83
C LEU A 77 2.17 -0.14 -5.06
N LEU A 78 2.68 0.96 -5.57
CA LEU A 78 3.63 1.00 -6.69
C LEU A 78 5.07 0.87 -6.19
N ALA A 79 5.96 0.45 -7.08
CA ALA A 79 7.39 0.29 -6.80
C ALA A 79 8.09 1.59 -6.39
N ASP A 80 7.59 2.73 -6.87
CA ASP A 80 8.09 4.05 -6.48
C ASP A 80 7.60 4.51 -5.08
N GLY A 81 6.75 3.71 -4.42
CA GLY A 81 6.21 4.00 -3.10
C GLY A 81 4.90 4.79 -3.11
N ARG A 82 4.36 5.20 -4.27
CA ARG A 82 3.01 5.78 -4.36
C ARG A 82 1.94 4.69 -4.33
N VAL A 83 0.68 5.07 -4.14
CA VAL A 83 -0.46 4.16 -4.20
C VAL A 83 -1.34 4.53 -5.40
N LEU A 84 -1.50 3.62 -6.34
CA LEU A 84 -2.43 3.76 -7.45
C LEU A 84 -3.84 3.39 -6.99
N VAL A 85 -4.81 4.25 -7.25
CA VAL A 85 -6.22 4.07 -6.89
C VAL A 85 -7.07 4.12 -8.16
N GLY A 86 -7.95 3.13 -8.35
CA GLY A 86 -8.76 2.99 -9.55
C GLY A 86 -10.13 2.36 -9.29
N GLY A 87 -10.97 2.31 -10.34
CA GLY A 87 -12.40 1.94 -10.24
C GLY A 87 -13.22 3.09 -9.66
N SER A 88 -14.50 2.98 -9.33
CA SER A 88 -15.38 1.83 -9.15
C SER A 88 -16.37 1.62 -10.30
N ASN A 89 -16.98 0.45 -10.35
CA ASN A 89 -18.18 0.22 -11.17
C ASN A 89 -19.29 -0.36 -10.28
N PRO A 90 -20.11 0.50 -9.66
CA PRO A 90 -21.18 0.07 -8.76
C PRO A 90 -22.43 -0.44 -9.51
N TYR A 91 -22.37 -0.66 -10.83
CA TYR A 91 -23.50 -1.10 -11.64
C TYR A 91 -23.19 -2.40 -12.40
N PHE A 92 -24.25 -3.12 -12.78
CA PHE A 92 -24.11 -4.37 -13.55
C PHE A 92 -23.45 -4.16 -14.91
N ARG A 93 -23.66 -2.98 -15.51
CA ARG A 93 -23.01 -2.51 -16.74
C ARG A 93 -22.40 -1.14 -16.48
N TYR A 94 -21.43 -0.74 -17.29
CA TYR A 94 -20.90 0.62 -17.22
C TYR A 94 -22.02 1.66 -17.37
N ASN A 95 -22.11 2.58 -16.42
CA ASN A 95 -23.09 3.64 -16.39
C ASN A 95 -22.42 4.95 -15.93
N PHE A 96 -22.05 5.78 -16.89
CA PHE A 96 -21.38 7.06 -16.65
C PHE A 96 -22.33 8.19 -16.22
N SER A 97 -23.63 7.99 -16.38
CA SER A 97 -24.68 8.90 -15.88
C SER A 97 -25.38 8.34 -14.64
N GLY A 98 -24.77 7.34 -14.00
CA GLY A 98 -25.32 6.66 -12.84
C GLY A 98 -25.43 7.59 -11.64
N TYR A 99 -26.58 7.56 -10.98
CA TYR A 99 -26.82 8.22 -9.70
C TYR A 99 -26.94 7.18 -8.58
N PRO A 100 -26.38 7.39 -7.39
CA PRO A 100 -25.59 8.57 -6.97
C PRO A 100 -24.11 8.55 -7.37
N TYR A 101 -23.55 7.40 -7.78
CA TYR A 101 -22.12 7.28 -8.11
C TYR A 101 -21.95 6.62 -9.48
N ALA A 102 -21.50 7.38 -10.47
CA ALA A 102 -21.24 6.88 -11.80
C ALA A 102 -20.08 5.85 -11.82
N THR A 103 -19.99 5.06 -12.89
CA THR A 103 -18.78 4.30 -13.21
C THR A 103 -17.59 5.25 -13.29
N GLU A 104 -16.53 4.94 -12.55
CA GLU A 104 -15.31 5.73 -12.48
C GLU A 104 -14.14 4.97 -13.12
N LEU A 105 -13.51 5.60 -14.11
CA LEU A 105 -12.40 5.05 -14.89
C LEU A 105 -11.10 5.85 -14.70
N ARG A 106 -11.16 7.02 -14.05
CA ARG A 106 -9.98 7.82 -13.75
C ARG A 106 -9.14 7.13 -12.69
N LEU A 107 -7.83 7.30 -12.80
CA LEU A 107 -6.87 6.83 -11.81
C LEU A 107 -6.38 8.01 -10.98
N GLU A 108 -6.15 7.78 -9.70
CA GLU A 108 -5.47 8.72 -8.81
C GLU A 108 -4.18 8.08 -8.30
N ALA A 109 -3.11 8.87 -8.20
CA ALA A 109 -1.90 8.49 -7.50
C ALA A 109 -1.89 9.15 -6.12
N PHE A 110 -2.17 8.39 -5.08
CA PHE A 110 -2.02 8.84 -3.71
C PHE A 110 -0.54 8.87 -3.33
N THR A 111 -0.07 10.02 -2.86
CA THR A 111 1.32 10.25 -2.45
C THR A 111 1.41 10.23 -0.92
N PRO A 112 2.00 9.18 -0.32
CA PRO A 112 2.06 9.05 1.14
C PRO A 112 3.02 10.06 1.79
N HIS A 113 2.87 10.23 3.10
CA HIS A 113 3.60 11.24 3.89
C HIS A 113 5.13 11.11 3.85
N TYR A 114 5.67 9.89 3.69
CA TYR A 114 7.12 9.66 3.56
C TYR A 114 7.70 10.13 2.22
N MET A 115 6.84 10.57 1.28
CA MET A 115 7.24 11.21 0.03
C MET A 115 7.07 12.73 0.08
N GLY A 116 7.02 13.33 1.27
CA GLY A 116 7.11 14.79 1.42
C GLY A 116 8.53 15.31 1.16
N GLU A 117 8.63 16.59 0.82
CA GLU A 117 9.89 17.29 0.48
C GLU A 117 10.96 17.14 1.58
N TYR A 118 10.54 17.10 2.85
CA TYR A 118 11.43 16.90 4.00
C TYR A 118 12.28 15.61 3.90
N TYR A 119 11.78 14.58 3.21
CA TYR A 119 12.47 13.31 3.04
C TYR A 119 13.22 13.20 1.73
N ASP A 120 13.22 14.22 0.85
CA ASP A 120 13.83 14.13 -0.48
C ASP A 120 15.32 13.80 -0.42
N GLU A 121 16.04 14.41 0.52
CA GLU A 121 17.48 14.16 0.75
C GLU A 121 17.75 12.80 1.41
N LEU A 122 16.73 12.19 2.04
CA LEU A 122 16.83 10.91 2.73
C LEU A 122 16.36 9.74 1.85
N ARG A 123 15.78 10.01 0.67
CA ARG A 123 15.30 8.95 -0.23
C ARG A 123 16.51 8.22 -0.83
N PRO A 124 16.58 6.89 -0.68
CA PRO A 124 17.60 6.12 -1.36
C PRO A 124 17.45 6.28 -2.88
N THR A 125 18.50 6.74 -3.54
CA THR A 125 18.64 6.67 -5.00
C THR A 125 19.34 5.36 -5.37
N GLU A 126 18.83 4.69 -6.42
CA GLU A 126 19.22 3.37 -6.96
C GLU A 126 20.44 2.61 -6.37
N GLY A 127 20.22 1.34 -5.98
CA GLY A 127 21.31 0.38 -5.75
C GLY A 127 21.05 -0.75 -4.73
N PHE A 128 19.87 -1.39 -4.73
CA PHE A 128 19.68 -2.60 -3.91
C PHE A 128 20.30 -3.81 -4.61
N ASN A 129 21.59 -4.06 -4.37
CA ASN A 129 22.24 -5.31 -4.74
C ASN A 129 22.13 -6.29 -3.57
N SER A 130 21.11 -7.15 -3.55
CA SER A 130 21.10 -8.27 -2.62
C SER A 130 22.16 -9.29 -3.04
N ILE A 131 23.31 -9.29 -2.37
CA ILE A 131 24.24 -10.43 -2.41
C ILE A 131 23.66 -11.48 -1.46
N GLY A 132 22.99 -12.47 -2.03
CA GLY A 132 22.69 -13.70 -1.31
C GLY A 132 24.00 -14.43 -1.00
N GLY A 133 24.24 -14.73 0.26
CA GLY A 133 25.07 -15.85 0.68
C GLY A 133 24.14 -16.86 1.34
N ASP A 134 24.15 -18.15 1.00
CA ASP A 134 25.36 -18.92 0.70
C ASP A 134 25.50 -19.33 -0.78
N ASP A 135 26.56 -18.81 -1.39
CA ASP A 135 27.27 -19.32 -2.57
C ASP A 135 26.49 -19.43 -3.90
N GLU A 136 26.18 -18.28 -4.55
CA GLU A 136 26.21 -18.20 -6.02
C GLU A 136 26.33 -16.75 -6.53
N ARG A 137 27.39 -16.48 -7.30
CA ARG A 137 27.61 -15.21 -8.01
C ARG A 137 26.69 -15.15 -9.23
N THR A 138 25.60 -14.39 -9.16
CA THR A 138 24.77 -14.09 -10.33
C THR A 138 24.65 -12.59 -10.54
N ARG A 139 25.14 -12.10 -11.69
CA ARG A 139 24.80 -10.78 -12.23
C ARG A 139 23.33 -10.80 -12.63
N CYS A 140 22.50 -9.89 -12.14
CA CYS A 140 21.17 -9.72 -12.73
C CYS A 140 20.63 -8.30 -12.53
N GLY A 141 20.25 -7.67 -13.65
CA GLY A 141 19.39 -6.49 -13.69
C GLY A 141 17.93 -6.90 -13.81
N ASP A 142 17.42 -7.67 -12.85
CA ASP A 142 16.00 -8.03 -12.75
C ASP A 142 15.45 -7.54 -11.40
N ARG A 143 14.55 -6.54 -11.45
CA ARG A 143 13.74 -6.11 -10.30
C ARG A 143 12.76 -7.24 -9.96
N SER A 144 12.88 -7.83 -8.76
CA SER A 144 11.83 -8.70 -8.22
C SER A 144 10.77 -7.84 -7.55
N GLU A 145 9.73 -7.54 -8.31
CA GLU A 145 8.50 -6.91 -7.82
C GLU A 145 7.41 -7.98 -7.76
N ARG A 146 7.00 -8.37 -6.55
CA ARG A 146 5.80 -9.19 -6.42
C ARG A 146 4.59 -8.38 -6.84
N CYS A 147 4.03 -8.73 -7.99
CA CYS A 147 2.74 -8.22 -8.43
C CYS A 147 1.66 -8.61 -7.41
N VAL A 148 1.20 -7.63 -6.64
CA VAL A 148 0.05 -7.77 -5.75
C VAL A 148 -1.21 -7.63 -6.61
N PHE A 149 -2.09 -8.63 -6.56
CA PHE A 149 -3.42 -8.57 -7.17
C PHE A 149 -4.46 -8.23 -6.12
N VAL A 150 -5.29 -7.21 -6.40
CA VAL A 150 -6.35 -6.77 -5.49
C VAL A 150 -7.66 -6.61 -6.27
N THR A 151 -8.69 -7.30 -5.81
CA THR A 151 -10.06 -7.10 -6.29
C THR A 151 -11.05 -7.30 -5.16
N HIS A 152 -12.16 -6.57 -5.17
CA HIS A 152 -13.22 -6.72 -4.17
C HIS A 152 -12.70 -6.60 -2.72
N SER A 153 -11.72 -5.71 -2.49
CA SER A 153 -11.07 -5.53 -1.19
C SER A 153 -10.29 -6.76 -0.69
N LEU A 154 -10.00 -7.71 -1.56
CA LEU A 154 -9.23 -8.91 -1.26
C LEU A 154 -7.85 -8.81 -1.88
N SER A 155 -6.84 -8.82 -1.02
CA SER A 155 -5.42 -8.91 -1.36
C SER A 155 -4.80 -10.03 -0.54
N MET A 156 -4.50 -11.17 -1.18
CA MET A 156 -3.90 -12.33 -0.49
C MET A 156 -2.37 -12.39 -0.67
N HIS A 157 -1.82 -11.53 -1.52
CA HIS A 157 -0.42 -11.58 -1.92
C HIS A 157 0.46 -10.57 -1.18
N GLN A 158 -0.11 -9.44 -0.75
CA GLN A 158 0.66 -8.39 -0.08
C GLN A 158 1.17 -8.87 1.28
N ARG A 159 2.49 -8.75 1.49
CA ARG A 159 3.16 -9.01 2.76
C ARG A 159 4.37 -8.09 2.89
N MET A 160 4.74 -7.78 4.12
CA MET A 160 5.93 -7.00 4.41
C MET A 160 6.96 -7.86 5.12
N LEU A 161 8.20 -7.79 4.64
CA LEU A 161 9.37 -8.34 5.34
C LEU A 161 10.27 -7.19 5.75
N ARG A 162 10.49 -7.08 7.06
CA ARG A 162 11.50 -6.16 7.61
C ARG A 162 12.83 -6.89 7.63
N LEU A 163 13.78 -6.42 6.83
CA LEU A 163 15.13 -6.98 6.78
C LEU A 163 15.99 -6.38 7.89
N GLU A 164 16.86 -7.21 8.48
CA GLU A 164 17.87 -6.76 9.43
C GLU A 164 19.05 -6.18 8.65
N CYS A 165 19.49 -4.99 9.01
CA CYS A 165 20.73 -4.40 8.49
C CYS A 165 21.90 -4.86 9.37
N VAL A 166 22.86 -5.56 8.76
CA VAL A 166 24.03 -6.15 9.44
C VAL A 166 25.15 -5.12 9.54
N THR A 167 25.45 -4.42 8.44
CA THR A 167 26.45 -3.36 8.38
C THR A 167 26.01 -2.24 7.44
N VAL A 168 26.42 -1.01 7.77
CA VAL A 168 26.30 0.15 6.90
C VAL A 168 27.70 0.69 6.65
N GLU A 169 28.14 0.68 5.41
CA GLU A 169 29.42 1.23 4.98
C GLU A 169 29.19 2.59 4.34
N VAL A 170 29.77 3.62 4.97
CA VAL A 170 29.78 4.98 4.43
C VAL A 170 31.00 5.10 3.52
N THR A 171 30.78 5.21 2.22
CA THR A 171 31.87 5.53 1.28
C THR A 171 32.10 7.03 1.26
N VAL A 172 33.36 7.46 1.24
CA VAL A 172 33.77 8.87 1.46
C VAL A 172 33.24 9.82 0.37
N GLU A 173 32.89 9.29 -0.81
CA GLU A 173 32.35 10.05 -1.94
C GLU A 173 31.23 9.28 -2.69
N GLY A 174 30.63 8.26 -2.07
CA GLY A 174 29.69 7.35 -2.75
C GLY A 174 28.40 7.08 -1.97
N PRO A 175 27.46 6.32 -2.56
CA PRO A 175 26.21 5.96 -1.89
C PRO A 175 26.47 5.11 -0.64
N LEU A 176 25.59 5.27 0.35
CA LEU A 176 25.55 4.41 1.54
C LEU A 176 25.27 2.96 1.12
N MET A 177 26.17 2.04 1.47
CA MET A 177 25.99 0.61 1.19
C MET A 177 25.53 -0.09 2.47
N ALA A 178 24.43 -0.83 2.40
CA ALA A 178 23.89 -1.58 3.52
C ALA A 178 23.88 -3.08 3.20
N LEU A 179 24.52 -3.88 4.05
CA LEU A 179 24.38 -5.34 4.01
C LEU A 179 23.13 -5.72 4.80
N VAL A 180 22.22 -6.47 4.17
CA VAL A 180 20.97 -6.89 4.79
C VAL A 180 20.83 -8.42 4.81
N ARG A 181 20.25 -8.95 5.89
CA ARG A 181 19.99 -10.38 6.04
C ARG A 181 18.58 -10.70 5.56
N VAL A 182 18.47 -11.62 4.61
CA VAL A 182 17.18 -12.13 4.10
C VAL A 182 16.77 -13.39 4.87
N PRO A 183 15.51 -13.51 5.32
CA PRO A 183 15.01 -14.73 5.94
C PRO A 183 15.06 -15.91 4.97
N THR A 184 15.63 -17.03 5.39
CA THR A 184 15.76 -18.25 4.56
C THR A 184 14.51 -19.13 4.56
N SER A 185 13.55 -18.88 5.46
CA SER A 185 12.35 -19.72 5.57
C SER A 185 11.35 -19.40 4.44
N PRO A 186 10.91 -20.42 3.67
CA PRO A 186 9.91 -20.25 2.62
C PRO A 186 8.51 -19.94 3.18
N VAL A 187 8.30 -20.08 4.48
CA VAL A 187 7.03 -19.69 5.13
C VAL A 187 6.97 -18.17 5.31
N THR A 188 8.09 -17.57 5.75
CA THR A 188 8.19 -16.12 5.92
C THR A 188 8.38 -15.42 4.58
N ALA A 189 9.21 -15.98 3.70
CA ALA A 189 9.50 -15.48 2.37
C ALA A 189 9.18 -16.55 1.31
N PRO A 190 7.90 -16.79 0.96
CA PRO A 190 7.53 -17.77 -0.06
C PRO A 190 8.17 -17.43 -1.39
N THR A 191 8.40 -18.40 -2.24
CA THR A 191 8.88 -18.13 -3.60
C THR A 191 7.86 -17.30 -4.38
N GLY A 192 8.34 -16.31 -5.12
CA GLY A 192 7.54 -15.42 -5.95
C GLY A 192 8.47 -14.49 -6.71
N LYS A 193 8.14 -14.17 -7.96
CA LYS A 193 8.83 -13.15 -8.73
C LYS A 193 8.30 -11.78 -8.35
#